data_AF-T0YNU2-F1
#
_entry.id   AF-T0YNU2-F1
#
_cell.length_a   1.000
_cell.length_b   1.000
_cell.length_c   1.000
_cell.angle_alpha   90.00
_cell.angle_beta   90.00
_cell.angle_gamma   90.00
#
_symmetry.space_group_name_H-M   'P 1'
#
loop_
_entity.id
_entity.type
_entity.pdbx_description
1 polymer ?
#
loop_
_entity_poly.entity_id
_entity_poly.type
_entity_poly.pdbx_seq_one_letter_code
_entity_poly.pdbx_strand_id
1 'polypeptide(L)'
;MEAPDKGWGVSQLYVELGLYTEQIRRYRAIFGNEHVLVVLTEDLKKDPRGVLRAITRFLDIDEAPTRTIDTHEAHNRYRQPKGAWARRLAGHPVSRFLGKRVVPRRIGVYAWEHWLQKEAVKPARDERAAYYLQDIYAPEINALETELGRPLPELRRSWPNVTEAFAAGAALIER
;
A
#
# COMPACT_ATOMS: atom_id res chain seq x y z
N MET A 1 29.03 -3.44 17.74
CA MET A 1 28.40 -4.37 16.79
C MET A 1 27.67 -3.52 15.78
N GLU A 2 28.17 -3.43 14.55
CA GLU A 2 27.42 -2.85 13.45
C GLU A 2 26.14 -3.66 13.26
N ALA A 3 25.01 -2.97 13.04
CA ALA A 3 23.79 -3.64 12.63
C ALA A 3 24.05 -4.34 11.30
N PRO A 4 23.59 -5.59 11.10
CA PRO A 4 23.78 -6.28 9.83
C PRO A 4 23.23 -5.44 8.68
N ASP A 5 23.91 -5.49 7.54
CA ASP A 5 23.47 -4.79 6.33
C ASP A 5 22.00 -5.10 6.04
N LYS A 6 21.22 -4.04 5.81
CA LYS A 6 19.81 -4.16 5.49
C LYS A 6 19.66 -4.86 4.15
N GLY A 7 18.97 -5.99 4.14
CA GLY A 7 18.78 -6.82 2.96
C GLY A 7 17.34 -7.27 2.77
N TRP A 8 16.96 -7.49 1.51
CA TRP A 8 15.65 -8.07 1.16
C TRP A 8 15.52 -9.46 1.78
N GLY A 9 14.43 -9.70 2.51
CA GLY A 9 14.20 -10.97 3.23
C GLY A 9 14.91 -11.08 4.59
N VAL A 10 15.80 -10.15 4.93
CA VAL A 10 16.52 -10.09 6.23
C VAL A 10 15.97 -8.99 7.12
N SER A 11 15.65 -7.84 6.53
CA SER A 11 15.09 -6.66 7.22
C SER A 11 13.65 -6.40 6.78
N GLN A 12 12.89 -5.68 7.62
CA GLN A 12 11.49 -5.36 7.32
C GLN A 12 11.33 -4.28 6.23
N LEU A 13 12.35 -3.43 6.04
CA LEU A 13 12.45 -2.39 5.01
C LEU A 13 11.20 -1.47 4.88
N TYR A 14 10.54 -1.17 5.99
CA TYR A 14 9.29 -0.40 5.99
C TYR A 14 9.43 1.02 5.45
N VAL A 15 10.62 1.63 5.59
CA VAL A 15 10.88 3.00 5.11
C VAL A 15 11.55 2.95 3.75
N GLU A 16 12.57 2.12 3.61
CA GLU A 16 13.44 2.06 2.43
C GLU A 16 12.67 1.70 1.16
N LEU A 17 11.66 0.82 1.27
CA LEU A 17 10.82 0.47 0.13
C LEU A 17 9.89 1.61 -0.32
N GLY A 18 9.60 2.58 0.55
CA GLY A 18 8.81 3.76 0.24
C GLY A 18 9.62 4.90 -0.39
N LEU A 19 10.95 4.82 -0.42
CA LEU A 19 11.83 5.81 -1.05
C LEU A 19 11.92 5.53 -2.56
N TYR A 20 10.91 5.96 -3.32
CA TYR A 20 10.73 5.57 -4.72
C TYR A 20 11.66 6.27 -5.71
N THR A 21 12.11 7.50 -5.42
CA THR A 21 12.85 8.34 -6.36
C THR A 21 14.12 7.65 -6.83
N GLU A 22 14.96 7.21 -5.90
CA GLU A 22 16.20 6.51 -6.23
C GLU A 22 15.95 5.16 -6.91
N GLN A 23 14.85 4.49 -6.57
CA GLN A 23 14.46 3.25 -7.26
C GLN A 23 14.14 3.52 -8.72
N ILE A 24 13.27 4.50 -9.00
CA ILE A 24 12.86 4.90 -10.35
C ILE A 24 14.07 5.34 -11.18
N ARG A 25 14.95 6.16 -10.60
CA ARG A 25 16.19 6.61 -11.26
C ARG A 25 17.08 5.46 -11.69
N ARG A 26 17.28 4.46 -10.81
CA ARG A 26 18.10 3.28 -11.15
C ARG A 26 17.51 2.50 -12.32
N TYR A 27 16.19 2.30 -12.36
CA TYR A 27 15.55 1.62 -13.49
C TYR A 27 15.68 2.45 -14.77
N ARG A 28 15.36 3.75 -14.73
CA ARG A 28 15.47 4.64 -15.89
C ARG A 28 16.90 4.79 -16.42
N ALA A 29 17.90 4.80 -15.54
CA ALA A 29 19.31 4.88 -15.94
C ALA A 29 19.77 3.66 -16.74
N ILE A 30 19.19 2.48 -16.48
CA ILE A 30 19.55 1.22 -17.16
C ILE A 30 18.68 1.02 -18.40
N PHE A 31 17.37 1.23 -18.27
CA PHE A 31 16.39 0.87 -19.30
C PHE A 31 15.98 2.03 -20.20
N GLY A 32 16.24 3.29 -19.81
CA GLY A 32 15.70 4.47 -20.49
C GLY A 32 14.35 4.90 -19.91
N ASN A 33 13.95 6.14 -20.22
CA ASN A 33 12.72 6.73 -19.67
C ASN A 33 11.47 6.13 -20.35
N GLU A 34 11.58 5.85 -21.64
CA GLU A 34 10.56 5.29 -22.52
C GLU A 34 10.24 3.82 -22.22
N HIS A 35 11.12 3.12 -21.50
CA HIS A 35 10.97 1.71 -21.12
C HIS A 35 10.60 1.52 -19.65
N VAL A 36 10.27 2.60 -18.91
CA VAL A 36 9.82 2.54 -17.51
C VAL A 36 8.57 3.39 -17.30
N LEU A 37 7.41 2.72 -17.24
CA LEU A 37 6.14 3.37 -16.91
C LEU A 37 5.91 3.39 -15.39
N VAL A 38 5.72 4.58 -14.82
CA VAL A 38 5.30 4.78 -13.43
C VAL A 38 3.81 5.05 -13.39
N VAL A 39 3.05 4.20 -12.70
CA VAL A 39 1.59 4.32 -12.54
C VAL A 39 1.25 4.59 -11.08
N LEU A 40 0.46 5.62 -10.84
CA LEU A 40 -0.01 5.93 -9.49
C LEU A 40 -1.31 5.19 -9.20
N THR A 41 -1.38 4.59 -8.01
CA THR A 41 -2.60 3.95 -7.50
C THR A 41 -3.79 4.92 -7.45
N GLU A 42 -3.55 6.20 -7.19
CA GLU A 42 -4.62 7.20 -7.14
C GLU A 42 -5.16 7.54 -8.53
N ASP A 43 -4.31 7.55 -9.56
CA ASP A 43 -4.75 7.67 -10.96
C ASP A 43 -5.54 6.44 -11.38
N LEU A 44 -5.10 5.24 -10.97
CA LEU A 44 -5.81 3.99 -11.23
C LEU A 44 -7.19 3.97 -10.58
N LYS A 45 -7.35 4.51 -9.36
CA LYS A 45 -8.66 4.62 -8.71
C LYS A 45 -9.56 5.66 -9.38
N LYS A 46 -8.99 6.77 -9.84
CA LYS A 46 -9.72 7.91 -10.42
C LYS A 46 -10.19 7.63 -11.85
N ASP A 47 -9.31 7.08 -12.69
CA ASP A 47 -9.60 6.69 -14.07
C ASP A 47 -8.92 5.36 -14.41
N PRO A 48 -9.50 4.22 -13.95
CA PRO A 48 -8.95 2.91 -14.22
C PRO A 48 -8.78 2.63 -15.72
N ARG A 49 -9.76 3.07 -16.53
CA ARG A 49 -9.75 2.85 -17.99
C ARG A 49 -8.64 3.66 -18.65
N GLY A 50 -8.41 4.90 -18.22
CA GLY A 50 -7.31 5.73 -18.69
C GLY A 50 -5.95 5.12 -18.39
N VAL A 51 -5.76 4.63 -17.17
CA VAL A 51 -4.52 3.94 -16.78
C VAL A 51 -4.31 2.66 -17.58
N LEU A 52 -5.35 1.84 -17.78
CA LEU A 52 -5.24 0.64 -18.62
C LEU A 52 -4.84 0.98 -20.06
N ARG A 53 -5.42 2.02 -20.66
CA ARG A 53 -5.00 2.50 -21.99
C ARG A 53 -3.55 2.97 -22.02
N ALA A 54 -3.08 3.64 -20.97
CA ALA A 54 -1.68 4.06 -20.87
C ALA A 54 -0.74 2.84 -20.79
N ILE A 55 -1.13 1.81 -20.04
CA ILE A 55 -0.38 0.55 -19.93
C ILE A 55 -0.35 -0.19 -21.28
N THR A 56 -1.48 -0.35 -21.97
CA THR A 56 -1.49 -1.06 -23.26
C THR A 56 -0.68 -0.35 -24.33
N ARG A 57 -0.73 0.99 -24.36
CA ARG A 57 0.12 1.80 -25.26
C ARG A 57 1.60 1.65 -24.93
N PHE A 58 1.96 1.64 -23.65
CA PHE A 58 3.35 1.44 -23.22
C PHE A 58 3.87 0.04 -23.58
N LEU A 59 3.02 -0.98 -23.49
CA LEU A 59 3.36 -2.36 -23.85
C LEU A 59 3.25 -2.64 -25.36
N ASP A 60 2.80 -1.67 -26.16
CA ASP A 60 2.51 -1.82 -27.59
C ASP A 60 1.58 -3.00 -27.91
N ILE A 61 0.46 -3.07 -27.18
CA ILE A 61 -0.58 -4.09 -27.38
C ILE A 61 -1.95 -3.46 -27.66
N ASP A 62 -2.84 -4.25 -28.28
CA ASP A 62 -4.21 -3.84 -28.58
C ASP A 62 -4.97 -3.42 -27.30
N GLU A 63 -5.64 -2.26 -27.35
CA GLU A 63 -6.44 -1.77 -26.23
C GLU A 63 -7.82 -2.46 -26.15
N ALA A 64 -8.31 -3.06 -27.24
CA ALA A 64 -9.68 -3.57 -27.30
C ALA A 64 -10.06 -4.50 -26.14
N PRO A 65 -9.20 -5.43 -25.66
CA PRO A 65 -9.49 -6.27 -24.50
C PRO A 65 -9.68 -5.50 -23.19
N THR A 66 -9.10 -4.30 -23.05
CA THR A 66 -9.26 -3.51 -21.82
C THR A 66 -10.68 -3.00 -21.62
N ARG A 67 -11.46 -2.89 -22.71
CA ARG A 67 -12.85 -2.38 -22.66
C ARG A 67 -13.81 -3.33 -21.96
N THR A 68 -13.47 -4.62 -21.90
CA THR A 68 -14.27 -5.67 -21.27
C THR A 68 -13.86 -5.96 -19.82
N ILE A 69 -12.78 -5.34 -19.32
CA ILE A 69 -12.35 -5.51 -17.93
C ILE A 69 -13.34 -4.78 -17.02
N ASP A 70 -13.85 -5.49 -16.02
CA ASP A 70 -14.62 -4.87 -14.96
C ASP A 70 -13.69 -4.04 -14.06
N THR A 71 -13.89 -2.73 -14.07
CA THR A 71 -13.10 -1.77 -13.29
C THR A 71 -13.84 -1.25 -12.06
N HIS A 72 -15.04 -1.79 -11.76
CA HIS A 72 -15.90 -1.30 -10.69
C HIS A 72 -15.57 -1.94 -9.32
N GLU A 73 -14.93 -3.11 -9.32
CA GLU A 73 -14.59 -3.81 -8.08
C GLU A 73 -13.24 -3.38 -7.49
N ALA A 74 -13.28 -2.79 -6.29
CA ALA A 74 -12.08 -2.55 -5.49
C ALA A 74 -11.67 -3.84 -4.74
N HIS A 75 -10.69 -4.56 -5.26
CA HIS A 75 -10.07 -5.68 -4.57
C HIS A 75 -9.16 -5.20 -3.41
N ASN A 76 -9.00 -6.02 -2.36
CA ASN A 76 -8.17 -5.72 -1.18
C ASN A 76 -8.67 -4.64 -0.20
N ARG A 77 -10.00 -4.52 -0.01
CA ARG A 77 -10.53 -3.69 1.09
C ARG A 77 -10.01 -4.21 2.44
N TYR A 78 -9.59 -3.29 3.31
CA TYR A 78 -9.10 -3.66 4.64
C TYR A 78 -10.21 -4.37 5.42
N ARG A 79 -9.91 -5.59 5.86
CA ARG A 79 -10.81 -6.44 6.63
C ARG A 79 -10.08 -6.92 7.86
N GLN A 80 -10.78 -6.96 8.98
CA GLN A 80 -10.26 -7.54 10.21
C GLN A 80 -11.02 -8.82 10.57
N PRO A 81 -10.37 -9.79 11.24
CA PRO A 81 -11.07 -10.93 11.79
C PRO A 81 -12.20 -10.49 12.75
N LYS A 82 -13.35 -11.18 12.72
CA LYS A 82 -14.45 -10.98 13.67
C LYS A 82 -14.02 -11.48 15.05
N GLY A 83 -13.37 -10.62 15.83
CA GLY A 83 -12.98 -10.89 17.21
C GLY A 83 -11.76 -11.83 17.36
N ALA A 84 -11.43 -12.14 18.61
CA ALA A 84 -10.24 -12.92 18.96
C ALA A 84 -10.31 -14.39 18.56
N TRP A 85 -11.51 -14.98 18.47
CA TRP A 85 -11.71 -16.38 18.10
C TRP A 85 -11.42 -16.63 16.62
N ALA A 86 -11.87 -15.76 15.71
CA ALA A 86 -11.59 -15.86 14.27
C ALA A 86 -10.09 -15.74 13.99
N ARG A 87 -9.39 -14.86 14.73
CA ARG A 87 -7.93 -14.73 14.67
C ARG A 87 -7.21 -15.99 15.15
N ARG A 88 -7.66 -16.59 16.27
CA ARG A 88 -7.11 -17.85 16.77
C ARG A 88 -7.37 -19.00 15.80
N LEU A 89 -8.57 -19.10 15.24
CA LEU A 89 -8.90 -20.12 14.24
C LEU A 89 -8.07 -19.96 12.96
N ALA A 90 -7.85 -18.74 12.47
CA ALA A 90 -7.02 -18.50 11.29
C ALA A 90 -5.52 -18.80 11.53
N GLY A 91 -5.05 -18.56 12.76
CA GLY A 91 -3.66 -18.75 13.16
C GLY A 91 -3.29 -20.19 13.56
N HIS A 92 -4.26 -21.03 13.90
CA HIS A 92 -4.00 -22.35 14.46
C HIS A 92 -3.49 -23.37 13.40
N PRO A 93 -2.49 -24.22 13.70
CA PRO A 93 -1.92 -25.15 12.72
C PRO A 93 -2.94 -26.18 12.22
N VAL A 94 -3.79 -26.69 13.12
CA VAL A 94 -4.78 -27.74 12.81
C VAL A 94 -5.89 -27.21 11.90
N SER A 95 -6.37 -25.99 12.12
CA SER A 95 -7.39 -25.37 11.27
C SER A 95 -6.86 -25.08 9.87
N ARG A 96 -5.58 -24.66 9.74
CA ARG A 96 -4.92 -24.53 8.43
C ARG A 96 -4.78 -25.87 7.71
N PHE A 97 -4.47 -26.93 8.44
CA PHE A 97 -4.38 -28.29 7.90
C PHE A 97 -5.74 -28.79 7.38
N LEU A 98 -6.79 -28.70 8.21
CA LEU A 98 -8.14 -29.10 7.82
C LEU A 98 -8.71 -28.22 6.71
N GLY A 99 -8.48 -26.91 6.76
CA GLY A 99 -8.92 -25.96 5.75
C GLY A 99 -8.35 -26.23 4.36
N LYS A 100 -7.11 -26.73 4.27
CA LYS A 100 -6.48 -27.07 2.97
C LYS A 100 -6.87 -28.44 2.43
N ARG A 101 -7.19 -29.39 3.31
CA ARG A 101 -7.32 -30.82 2.95
C ARG A 101 -8.77 -31.32 2.94
N VAL A 102 -9.63 -30.73 3.77
CA VAL A 102 -11.00 -31.22 4.02
C VAL A 102 -12.04 -30.23 3.54
N VAL A 103 -11.81 -28.93 3.68
CA VAL A 103 -12.78 -27.90 3.32
C VAL A 103 -12.67 -27.57 1.82
N PRO A 104 -13.74 -27.76 1.02
CA PRO A 104 -13.75 -27.32 -0.38
C PRO A 104 -13.47 -25.82 -0.48
N ARG A 105 -12.61 -25.43 -1.44
CA ARG A 105 -12.13 -24.04 -1.59
C ARG A 105 -13.27 -23.01 -1.60
N ARG A 106 -14.38 -23.31 -2.27
CA ARG A 106 -15.55 -22.43 -2.33
C ARG A 106 -16.17 -22.14 -0.96
N ILE A 107 -16.28 -23.16 -0.12
CA ILE A 107 -16.84 -23.04 1.24
C ILE A 107 -15.84 -22.30 2.14
N GLY A 108 -14.56 -22.62 2.02
CA GLY A 108 -13.50 -21.92 2.77
C GLY A 108 -13.44 -20.43 2.47
N VAL A 109 -13.51 -20.04 1.18
CA VAL A 109 -13.55 -18.64 0.75
C VAL A 109 -14.82 -17.95 1.24
N TYR A 110 -15.99 -18.58 1.09
CA TYR A 110 -17.26 -18.03 1.56
C TYR A 110 -17.28 -17.77 3.08
N ALA A 111 -16.83 -18.74 3.88
CA ALA A 111 -16.74 -18.60 5.33
C ALA A 111 -15.69 -17.55 5.73
N TRP A 112 -14.57 -17.48 5.01
CA TRP A 112 -13.54 -16.47 5.24
C TRP A 112 -14.05 -15.06 4.98
N GLU A 113 -14.77 -14.85 3.88
CA GLU A 113 -15.24 -13.54 3.42
C GLU A 113 -16.45 -13.03 4.19
N HIS A 114 -17.40 -13.90 4.54
CA HIS A 114 -18.66 -13.48 5.16
C HIS A 114 -18.73 -13.71 6.67
N TRP A 115 -18.09 -14.75 7.19
CA TRP A 115 -18.23 -15.15 8.59
C TRP A 115 -17.04 -14.73 9.43
N LEU A 116 -15.82 -14.89 8.91
CA LEU A 116 -14.59 -14.66 9.68
C LEU A 116 -14.04 -13.24 9.56
N GLN A 117 -14.42 -12.47 8.55
CA GLN A 117 -14.00 -11.09 8.36
C GLN A 117 -15.14 -10.11 8.60
N LYS A 118 -14.84 -8.98 9.22
CA LYS A 118 -15.68 -7.77 9.22
C LYS A 118 -14.96 -6.66 8.46
N GLU A 119 -15.74 -5.81 7.82
CA GLU A 119 -15.25 -4.48 7.48
C GLU A 119 -14.84 -3.78 8.79
N ALA A 120 -13.65 -3.23 8.78
CA ALA A 120 -13.10 -2.54 9.93
C ALA A 120 -12.50 -1.23 9.44
N VAL A 121 -12.60 -0.21 10.29
CA VAL A 121 -11.90 1.05 10.06
C VAL A 121 -10.41 0.79 10.33
N LYS A 122 -9.54 1.29 9.44
CA LYS A 122 -8.09 1.24 9.64
C LYS A 122 -7.79 1.90 11.01
N PRO A 123 -7.00 1.28 11.90
CA PRO A 123 -6.75 1.85 13.22
C PRO A 123 -6.22 3.28 13.08
N ALA A 124 -6.60 4.15 14.04
CA ALA A 124 -6.08 5.50 14.11
C ALA A 124 -4.55 5.43 14.16
N ARG A 125 -3.91 6.24 13.32
CA ARG A 125 -2.47 6.26 13.19
C ARG A 125 -1.87 6.95 14.41
N ASP A 126 -0.79 6.40 14.95
CA ASP A 126 0.01 7.09 15.97
C ASP A 126 0.59 8.40 15.41
N GLU A 127 0.31 9.51 16.08
CA GLU A 127 0.70 10.84 15.65
C GLU A 127 2.22 11.03 15.66
N ARG A 128 2.92 10.46 16.64
CA ARG A 128 4.39 10.53 16.70
C ARG A 128 5.02 9.83 15.49
N ALA A 129 4.54 8.62 15.18
CA ALA A 129 4.94 7.93 13.96
C ALA A 129 4.61 8.72 12.69
N ALA A 130 3.49 9.47 12.68
CA ALA A 130 3.12 10.32 11.56
C ALA A 130 4.14 11.44 11.30
N TYR A 131 4.50 12.20 12.32
CA TYR A 131 5.50 13.27 12.22
C TYR A 131 6.88 12.71 11.84
N TYR A 132 7.30 11.63 12.49
CA TYR A 132 8.56 10.97 12.18
C TYR A 132 8.65 10.54 10.71
N LEU A 133 7.59 9.94 10.18
CA LEU A 133 7.55 9.54 8.77
C LEU A 133 7.39 10.74 7.83
N GLN A 134 6.72 11.81 8.24
CA GLN A 134 6.65 13.05 7.46
C GLN A 134 8.05 13.64 7.26
N ASP A 135 8.87 13.73 8.31
CA ASP A 135 10.22 14.28 8.20
C ASP A 135 11.10 13.46 7.24
N ILE A 136 10.92 12.13 7.23
CA ILE A 136 11.62 11.24 6.30
C ILE A 136 11.11 11.41 4.87
N TYR A 137 9.78 11.40 4.67
CA TYR A 137 9.20 11.36 3.33
C TYR A 137 9.02 12.73 2.69
N ALA A 138 9.07 13.84 3.42
CA ALA A 138 8.95 15.18 2.84
C ALA A 138 10.01 15.48 1.77
N PRO A 139 11.33 15.32 2.02
CA PRO A 139 12.33 15.51 0.98
C PRO A 139 12.19 14.50 -0.16
N GLU A 140 11.84 13.25 0.17
CA GLU A 140 11.62 12.19 -0.83
C GLU A 140 10.47 12.51 -1.77
N ILE A 141 9.33 12.98 -1.26
CA ILE A 141 8.18 13.33 -2.11
C ILE A 141 8.52 14.53 -2.99
N ASN A 142 9.26 15.53 -2.50
CA ASN A 142 9.71 16.65 -3.32
C ASN A 142 10.64 16.18 -4.46
N ALA A 143 11.55 15.25 -4.17
CA ALA A 143 12.43 14.65 -5.16
C ALA A 143 11.64 13.81 -6.18
N LEU A 144 10.62 13.08 -5.72
CA LEU A 144 9.73 12.28 -6.56
C LEU A 144 8.87 13.15 -7.48
N GLU A 145 8.35 14.26 -6.99
CA GLU A 145 7.62 15.24 -7.80
C GLU A 145 8.49 15.80 -8.93
N THR A 146 9.76 16.07 -8.62
CA THR A 146 10.76 16.49 -9.61
C THR A 146 11.03 15.38 -10.63
N GLU A 147 11.23 14.15 -10.17
CA GLU A 147 11.50 12.97 -11.00
C GLU A 147 10.33 12.60 -11.93
N LEU A 148 9.09 12.82 -11.48
CA LEU A 148 7.89 12.55 -12.25
C LEU A 148 7.37 13.77 -13.02
N GLY A 149 7.93 14.96 -12.78
CA GLY A 149 7.49 16.21 -13.40
C GLY A 149 6.05 16.59 -13.07
N ARG A 150 5.50 16.16 -11.93
CA ARG A 150 4.13 16.46 -11.50
C ARG A 150 4.03 16.61 -9.98
N PRO A 151 3.09 17.44 -9.48
CA PRO A 151 2.77 17.46 -8.06
C PRO A 151 2.08 16.14 -7.63
N LEU A 152 2.29 15.78 -6.37
CA LEU A 152 1.80 14.57 -5.70
C LEU A 152 1.11 14.90 -4.36
N PRO A 153 0.08 15.77 -4.34
CA PRO A 153 -0.64 16.11 -3.12
C PRO A 153 -1.30 14.88 -2.46
N GLU A 154 -1.60 13.85 -3.24
CA GLU A 154 -2.12 12.57 -2.77
C GLU A 154 -1.24 11.88 -1.72
N LEU A 155 0.08 12.01 -1.83
CA LEU A 155 1.03 11.39 -0.87
C LEU A 155 1.08 12.14 0.46
N ARG A 156 0.58 13.38 0.49
CA ARG A 156 0.52 14.25 1.67
C ARG A 156 -0.84 14.26 2.36
N ARG A 157 -1.85 13.56 1.83
CA ARG A 157 -3.20 13.47 2.43
C ARG A 157 -3.20 12.97 3.87
N SER A 158 -2.18 12.21 4.24
CA SER A 158 -2.06 11.70 5.59
C SER A 158 -1.25 12.63 6.50
N TRP A 159 -0.62 13.70 6.02
CA TRP A 159 0.20 14.53 6.92
C TRP A 159 -0.67 15.16 8.00
N PRO A 160 -0.25 15.11 9.27
CA PRO A 160 -0.99 15.74 10.36
C PRO A 160 -1.10 17.25 10.14
N ASN A 161 -2.25 17.82 10.50
CA ASN A 161 -2.44 19.27 10.45
C ASN A 161 -1.58 19.94 11.52
N VAL A 162 -0.91 21.05 11.17
CA VAL A 162 -0.04 21.80 12.10
C VAL A 162 -0.78 22.18 13.39
N THR A 163 -2.09 22.40 13.32
CA THR A 163 -2.92 22.79 14.48
C THR A 163 -3.16 21.64 15.47
N GLU A 164 -3.19 20.39 15.02
CA GLU A 164 -3.36 19.21 15.89
C GLU A 164 -2.04 18.87 16.63
N ALA A 165 -0.90 19.23 16.03
CA ALA A 165 0.46 19.02 16.58
C ALA A 165 0.64 19.66 17.97
N PHE A 166 0.19 20.90 18.11
CA PHE A 166 0.36 21.67 19.33
C PHE A 166 -0.49 21.13 20.48
N ALA A 167 -1.67 20.60 20.18
CA ALA A 167 -2.55 19.99 21.18
C ALA A 167 -1.97 18.67 21.73
N ALA A 168 -1.41 17.83 20.86
CA ALA A 168 -0.78 16.57 21.26
C ALA A 168 0.56 16.78 21.99
N GLY A 169 1.35 17.79 21.59
CA GLY A 169 2.58 18.18 22.26
C GLY A 169 2.34 18.74 23.67
N ALA A 170 1.30 19.56 23.86
CA ALA A 170 0.95 20.12 25.16
C ALA A 170 0.47 19.05 26.16
N ALA A 171 -0.35 18.08 25.71
CA ALA A 171 -0.89 17.02 26.57
C ALA A 171 0.17 16.04 27.13
N LEU A 172 1.40 16.06 26.59
CA LEU A 172 2.52 15.21 27.00
C LEU A 172 3.49 15.88 27.95
N ILE A 173 3.45 17.21 28.07
CA ILE A 173 4.26 17.96 29.05
C ILE A 173 3.59 17.94 30.44
N GLU A 174 2.30 17.60 30.51
CA GLU A 174 1.53 17.50 31.76
C GLU A 174 1.46 16.09 32.39
N ARG A 175 2.35 15.16 31.99
CA ARG A 175 2.51 13.84 32.65
C ARG A 175 3.96 13.58 33.04
#